data_AF-A0A2V5T6V0-F1
#
_entry.id   AF-A0A2V5T6V0-F1
#
_cell.length_a   1.000
_cell.length_b   1.000
_cell.length_c   1.000
_cell.angle_alpha   90.00
_cell.angle_beta   90.00
_cell.angle_gamma   90.00
#
_symmetry.space_group_name_H-M   'P 1'
#
loop_
_entity.id
_entity.type
_entity.pdbx_description
1 polymer ?
#
loop_
_entity_poly.entity_id
_entity_poly.type
_entity_poly.pdbx_seq_one_letter_code
_entity_poly.pdbx_strand_id
1 'polypeptide(L)'
;TNEIVILNKSDLPKHRDWSRQCGIHALRISCLTGEGLPELKDQILARITQQNLRPESAVAINTRHRDCLRRALESCDRARAAMSQRLSPEYLAADLNEALRAVGEVIGAVDVEQILDSVFGQFCIGK
;
A
#
# COMPACT_ATOMS: atom_id res chain seq x y z
N THR A 1 -2.43 -1.16 18.53
CA THR A 1 -2.33 0.30 18.37
C THR A 1 -1.17 0.62 17.45
N ASN A 2 -1.37 1.39 16.38
CA ASN A 2 -0.34 1.68 15.37
C ASN A 2 0.50 2.91 15.75
N GLU A 3 0.89 3.03 17.02
CA GLU A 3 1.52 4.24 17.58
C GLU A 3 2.73 3.85 18.43
N ILE A 4 3.89 4.45 18.17
CA ILE A 4 5.09 4.31 18.99
C ILE A 4 5.30 5.64 19.71
N VAL A 5 5.24 5.61 21.05
CA VAL A 5 5.57 6.79 21.85
C VAL A 5 7.09 6.87 22.00
N ILE A 6 7.66 8.02 21.65
CA ILE A 6 9.10 8.25 21.66
C ILE A 6 9.41 9.41 22.60
N LEU A 7 10.38 9.20 23.49
CA LEU A 7 10.96 10.22 24.36
C LEU A 7 12.37 10.53 23.85
N ASN A 8 12.49 11.60 23.08
CA ASN A 8 13.77 12.08 22.56
C ASN A 8 14.58 12.83 23.64
N LYS A 9 15.88 13.01 23.40
CA LYS A 9 16.87 13.68 24.27
C LYS A 9 17.24 12.85 25.50
N SER A 10 17.38 11.53 25.36
CA SER A 10 17.84 10.65 26.45
C SER A 10 19.28 10.91 26.90
N ASP A 11 20.05 11.66 26.13
CA ASP A 11 21.38 12.17 26.47
C ASP A 11 21.36 13.23 27.59
N LEU A 12 20.20 13.81 27.89
CA LEU A 12 20.01 14.78 28.97
C LEU A 12 19.48 14.15 30.26
N PRO A 13 19.69 14.78 31.43
CA PRO A 13 19.07 14.35 32.67
C PRO A 13 17.54 14.21 32.56
N LYS A 14 17.00 13.14 33.14
CA LYS A 14 15.58 12.80 33.06
C LYS A 14 14.69 13.97 33.51
N HIS A 15 13.83 14.47 32.61
CA HIS A 15 12.85 15.49 32.94
C HIS A 15 11.83 14.96 33.95
N ARG A 16 11.36 15.81 34.89
CA ARG A 16 10.42 15.40 35.94
C ARG A 16 9.12 14.80 35.41
N ASP A 17 8.67 15.25 34.24
CA ASP A 17 7.45 14.75 33.60
C ASP A 17 7.57 13.30 33.09
N TRP A 18 8.79 12.83 32.81
CA TRP A 18 9.03 11.42 32.40
C TRP A 18 8.81 10.44 33.55
N SER A 19 8.79 10.92 34.79
CA SER A 19 8.56 10.11 35.97
C SER A 19 7.07 9.99 36.31
N ARG A 20 6.21 10.85 35.73
CA ARG A 20 4.76 10.86 35.97
C ARG A 20 3.98 9.99 34.99
N GLN A 21 4.59 9.61 33.87
CA GLN A 21 4.00 8.69 32.89
C GLN A 21 4.21 7.23 33.31
N CYS A 22 3.66 6.84 34.47
CA CYS A 22 3.54 5.43 34.83
C CYS A 22 2.45 4.79 33.96
N GLY A 23 2.82 3.82 33.13
CA GLY A 23 1.87 3.03 32.32
C GLY A 23 1.89 3.26 30.81
N ILE A 24 2.69 4.22 30.30
CA ILE A 24 2.89 4.39 28.85
C ILE A 24 4.17 3.66 28.44
N HIS A 25 4.06 2.68 27.55
CA HIS A 25 5.21 2.00 26.95
C HIS A 25 5.89 2.94 25.94
N ALA A 26 6.82 3.78 26.40
CA ALA A 26 7.55 4.74 25.59
C ALA A 26 9.02 4.33 25.38
N LEU A 27 9.51 4.44 24.15
CA LEU A 27 10.90 4.21 23.80
C LEU A 27 11.71 5.49 24.02
N ARG A 28 12.84 5.39 24.72
CA ARG A 28 13.77 6.52 24.91
C ARG A 28 14.84 6.49 23.84
N ILE A 29 15.07 7.63 23.21
CA ILE A 29 16.10 7.78 22.18
C ILE A 29 16.86 9.08 22.38
N SER A 30 18.06 9.15 21.80
CA SER A 30 18.74 10.40 21.54
C SER A 30 18.99 10.51 20.04
N CYS A 31 18.31 11.46 19.40
CA CYS A 31 18.61 11.78 18.00
C CYS A 31 20.00 12.42 17.83
N LEU A 32 20.64 12.89 18.91
CA LEU A 32 21.97 13.49 18.87
C LEU A 32 23.05 12.41 18.86
N THR A 33 22.96 11.43 19.76
CA THR A 33 23.98 10.36 19.89
C THR A 33 23.66 9.14 19.05
N GLY A 34 22.40 8.99 18.62
CA GLY A 34 21.90 7.82 17.91
C GLY A 34 21.46 6.67 18.81
N GLU A 35 21.57 6.81 20.13
CA GLU A 35 21.13 5.81 21.10
C GLU A 35 19.61 5.58 20.99
N GLY A 36 19.17 4.31 21.02
CA GLY A 36 17.77 3.94 20.93
C GLY A 36 17.18 3.93 19.50
N LEU A 37 17.91 4.43 18.50
CA LEU A 37 17.46 4.39 17.09
C LEU A 37 17.42 2.97 16.50
N PRO A 38 18.39 2.06 16.78
CA PRO A 38 18.30 0.67 16.34
C PRO A 38 17.04 -0.03 16.88
N GLU A 39 16.76 0.15 18.17
CA GLU A 39 15.58 -0.42 18.83
C GLU A 39 14.27 0.17 18.26
N LEU A 40 14.26 1.46 17.90
CA LEU A 40 13.13 2.08 17.21
C LEU A 40 12.89 1.43 15.85
N LYS A 41 13.96 1.25 15.07
CA LYS A 41 13.89 0.59 13.76
C LYS A 41 13.32 -0.83 13.87
N ASP A 42 13.79 -1.59 14.86
CA ASP A 42 13.33 -2.96 15.07
C ASP A 42 11.86 -3.01 15.50
N GLN A 43 11.41 -2.09 16.36
CA GLN A 43 10.00 -1.98 16.73
C GLN A 43 9.10 -1.59 15.56
N ILE A 44 9.55 -0.67 14.70
CA ILE A 44 8.84 -0.32 13.46
C ILE A 44 8.73 -1.55 12.57
N LEU A 45 9.84 -2.25 12.33
CA LEU A 45 9.88 -3.45 11.48
C LEU A 45 9.00 -4.57 12.01
N ALA A 46 9.04 -4.84 13.32
CA ALA A 46 8.22 -5.85 13.96
C ALA A 46 6.72 -5.56 13.76
N ARG A 47 6.29 -4.30 13.87
CA ARG A 47 4.88 -3.92 13.70
C ARG A 47 4.42 -3.97 12.26
N ILE A 48 5.27 -3.57 11.33
CA ILE A 48 5.00 -3.70 9.89
C ILE A 48 4.87 -5.19 9.52
N THR A 49 5.82 -6.03 9.94
CA THR A 49 5.83 -7.46 9.61
C THR A 49 4.72 -8.27 10.30
N GLN A 50 4.29 -7.89 11.51
CA GLN A 50 3.17 -8.51 12.22
C GLN A 50 1.81 -8.29 11.52
N GLN A 51 1.67 -7.27 10.67
CA GLN A 51 0.44 -7.03 9.91
C GLN A 51 0.28 -7.97 8.68
N ASN A 52 0.91 -9.15 8.70
CA ASN A 52 0.94 -10.09 7.56
C ASN A 52 1.42 -9.43 6.26
N LEU A 53 2.29 -8.43 6.35
CA LEU A 53 2.99 -7.86 5.20
C LEU A 53 4.13 -8.78 4.72
N ARG A 54 4.08 -10.09 4.98
CA ARG A 54 4.89 -11.05 4.24
C ARG A 54 4.25 -11.13 2.87
N PRO A 55 4.87 -10.54 1.84
CA PRO A 55 4.28 -10.61 0.52
C PRO A 55 4.33 -12.08 0.10
N GLU A 56 3.18 -12.69 -0.16
CA GLU A 56 3.10 -14.05 -0.74
C GLU A 56 3.77 -14.10 -2.11
N SER A 57 4.02 -12.94 -2.72
CA SER A 57 4.65 -12.76 -4.02
C SER A 57 5.64 -11.60 -4.01
N ALA A 58 6.83 -11.77 -4.57
CA ALA A 58 7.82 -10.70 -4.74
C ALA A 58 7.36 -9.57 -5.70
N VAL A 59 6.16 -9.68 -6.29
CA VAL A 59 5.63 -8.71 -7.23
C VAL A 59 5.11 -7.48 -6.48
N ALA A 60 5.82 -6.37 -6.62
CA ALA A 60 5.33 -5.06 -6.21
C ALA A 60 4.33 -4.53 -7.23
N ILE A 61 3.06 -4.40 -6.84
CA ILE A 61 2.03 -3.73 -7.65
C ILE A 61 1.83 -2.30 -7.16
N ASN A 62 1.75 -1.35 -8.10
CA ASN A 62 1.42 0.04 -7.76
C ASN A 62 -0.11 0.24 -7.71
N THR A 63 -0.55 1.44 -7.35
CA THR A 63 -1.98 1.78 -7.29
C THR A 63 -2.71 1.57 -8.62
N ARG A 64 -2.04 1.80 -9.77
CA ARG A 64 -2.61 1.59 -11.10
C ARG A 64 -2.88 0.10 -11.37
N HIS A 65 -1.90 -0.76 -11.11
CA HIS A 65 -2.06 -2.21 -11.25
C HIS A 65 -3.19 -2.73 -10.36
N ARG A 66 -3.25 -2.25 -9.11
CA ARG A 66 -4.33 -2.61 -8.17
C ARG A 66 -5.71 -2.24 -8.72
N ASP A 67 -5.87 -1.05 -9.29
CA ASP A 67 -7.15 -0.63 -9.87
C ASP A 67 -7.54 -1.49 -11.08
N CYS A 68 -6.59 -1.75 -11.99
CA CYS A 68 -6.80 -2.60 -13.15
C CYS A 68 -7.25 -4.01 -12.76
N LEU A 69 -6.57 -4.63 -11.79
CA LEU A 69 -6.90 -5.97 -11.30
C LEU A 69 -8.23 -5.99 -10.54
N ARG A 70 -8.56 -4.93 -9.78
CA ARG A 70 -9.87 -4.77 -9.14
C ARG A 70 -10.99 -4.74 -10.16
N ARG A 71 -10.88 -3.91 -11.21
CA ARG A 71 -11.87 -3.84 -12.29
C ARG A 71 -12.02 -5.17 -13.01
N ALA A 72 -10.90 -5.84 -13.32
CA ALA A 72 -10.94 -7.17 -13.94
C ALA A 72 -11.70 -8.19 -13.08
N LEU A 73 -11.45 -8.20 -11.77
CA LEU A 73 -12.17 -9.07 -10.83
C LEU A 73 -13.67 -8.76 -10.79
N GLU A 74 -14.03 -7.47 -10.69
CA GLU A 74 -15.43 -7.04 -10.70
C GLU A 74 -16.17 -7.48 -11.98
N SER A 75 -15.53 -7.35 -13.14
CA SER A 75 -16.09 -7.82 -14.42
C SER A 75 -16.22 -9.35 -14.47
N CYS A 76 -15.22 -10.09 -13.98
CA CYS A 76 -15.31 -11.55 -13.86
C CYS A 76 -16.46 -12.00 -12.93
N ASP A 77 -16.69 -11.27 -11.83
CA ASP A 77 -17.79 -11.55 -10.91
C ASP A 77 -19.16 -11.28 -11.55
N ARG A 78 -19.29 -10.22 -12.36
CA ARG A 78 -20.49 -9.95 -13.17
C ARG A 78 -20.74 -11.04 -14.21
N ALA A 79 -19.70 -11.45 -14.95
CA ALA A 79 -19.75 -12.56 -15.90
C ALA A 79 -20.25 -13.86 -15.22
N ARG A 80 -19.69 -14.19 -14.03
CA ARG A 80 -20.11 -15.35 -13.25
C ARG A 80 -21.57 -15.25 -12.80
N ALA A 81 -22.03 -14.08 -12.41
CA ALA A 81 -23.42 -13.83 -12.03
C ALA A 81 -24.38 -13.93 -13.22
N ALA A 82 -24.01 -13.40 -14.39
CA ALA A 82 -24.80 -13.51 -15.61
C ALA A 82 -24.97 -14.97 -16.04
N MET A 83 -23.90 -15.77 -15.92
CA MET A 83 -23.92 -17.21 -16.19
C MET A 83 -24.85 -17.96 -15.21
N SER A 84 -24.78 -17.65 -13.90
CA SER A 84 -25.63 -18.30 -12.90
C SER A 84 -27.12 -17.95 -13.07
N GLN A 85 -27.41 -16.74 -13.54
CA GLN A 85 -28.75 -16.26 -13.87
C GLN A 85 -29.27 -16.73 -15.24
N ARG A 86 -28.45 -17.48 -16.01
CA ARG A 86 -28.76 -17.92 -17.39
C ARG A 86 -29.14 -16.76 -18.31
N LEU A 87 -28.46 -15.61 -18.15
CA LEU A 87 -28.60 -14.49 -19.07
C LEU A 87 -28.04 -14.85 -20.45
N SER A 88 -28.39 -14.02 -21.42
CA SER A 88 -27.92 -14.18 -22.80
C SER A 88 -26.38 -14.18 -22.88
N PRO A 89 -25.75 -15.03 -23.70
CA PRO A 89 -24.29 -15.13 -23.82
C PRO A 89 -23.58 -13.79 -24.14
N GLU A 90 -24.29 -12.83 -24.73
CA GLU A 90 -23.81 -11.49 -25.05
C GLU A 90 -23.42 -10.71 -23.79
N TYR A 91 -24.14 -10.88 -22.67
CA TYR A 91 -23.79 -10.25 -21.39
C TYR A 91 -22.48 -10.82 -20.85
N LEU A 92 -22.32 -12.15 -20.89
CA LEU A 92 -21.09 -12.82 -20.49
C LEU A 92 -19.90 -12.37 -21.34
N ALA A 93 -20.08 -12.30 -22.66
CA ALA A 93 -19.03 -11.87 -23.58
C ALA A 93 -18.62 -10.41 -23.35
N ALA A 94 -19.57 -9.52 -23.04
CA ALA A 94 -19.29 -8.13 -22.72
C ALA A 94 -18.44 -7.99 -21.45
N ASP A 95 -18.85 -8.64 -20.35
CA ASP A 95 -18.13 -8.60 -19.08
C ASP A 95 -16.72 -9.22 -19.18
N LEU A 96 -16.57 -10.34 -19.91
CA LEU A 96 -15.26 -10.96 -20.13
C LEU A 96 -14.32 -10.07 -20.98
N ASN A 97 -14.85 -9.37 -21.98
CA ASN A 97 -14.06 -8.40 -22.76
C ASN A 97 -13.58 -7.23 -21.90
N GLU A 98 -14.41 -6.75 -20.99
CA GLU A 98 -14.02 -5.69 -20.04
C GLU A 98 -12.93 -6.18 -19.08
N ALA A 99 -13.03 -7.42 -18.58
CA ALA A 99 -11.99 -8.03 -17.77
C ALA A 99 -10.66 -8.14 -18.53
N LEU A 100 -10.70 -8.60 -19.78
CA LEU A 100 -9.51 -8.70 -20.65
C LEU A 100 -8.86 -7.33 -20.90
N ARG A 101 -9.64 -6.29 -21.15
CA ARG A 101 -9.12 -4.92 -21.31
C ARG A 101 -8.44 -4.42 -20.05
N ALA A 102 -9.07 -4.58 -18.89
CA ALA A 102 -8.50 -4.16 -17.61
C ALA A 102 -7.17 -4.90 -17.30
N VAL A 103 -7.06 -6.19 -17.64
CA VAL A 103 -5.79 -6.93 -17.55
C VAL A 103 -4.77 -6.43 -18.57
N GLY A 104 -5.19 -6.15 -19.80
CA GLY A 104 -4.36 -5.53 -20.84
C GLY A 104 -3.75 -4.20 -20.39
N GLU A 105 -4.50 -3.40 -19.63
CA GLU A 105 -3.98 -2.16 -19.07
C GLU A 105 -2.81 -2.39 -18.10
N VAL A 106 -2.80 -3.48 -17.33
CA VAL A 106 -1.68 -3.82 -16.43
C VAL A 106 -0.36 -3.88 -17.21
N ILE A 107 -0.37 -4.55 -18.37
CA ILE A 107 0.78 -4.76 -19.24
C ILE A 107 1.06 -3.58 -20.19
N GLY A 108 0.28 -2.49 -20.11
CA GLY A 108 0.45 -1.32 -20.97
C GLY A 108 -0.19 -1.47 -22.36
N ALA A 109 -1.05 -2.46 -22.56
CA ALA A 109 -1.93 -2.53 -23.73
C ALA A 109 -3.10 -1.54 -23.53
N VAL A 110 -2.78 -0.26 -23.61
CA VAL A 110 -3.73 0.86 -23.57
C VAL A 110 -3.34 1.85 -24.63
N ASP A 111 -4.34 2.50 -25.19
CA ASP A 111 -4.19 3.53 -26.20
C ASP A 111 -3.08 4.54 -25.85
N VAL A 112 -2.26 4.88 -26.85
CA VAL A 112 -0.99 5.61 -26.72
C VAL A 112 -1.17 6.93 -25.96
N GLU A 113 -2.36 7.53 -26.05
CA GLU A 113 -2.70 8.85 -25.52
C GLU A 113 -2.73 8.91 -23.98
N GLN A 114 -3.21 7.88 -23.27
CA GLN A 114 -3.29 7.93 -21.80
C GLN A 114 -1.95 7.69 -21.08
N ILE A 115 -1.00 7.04 -21.76
CA ILE A 115 0.35 6.84 -21.24
C ILE A 115 1.09 8.18 -21.18
N LEU A 116 0.93 9.03 -22.20
CA LEU A 116 1.60 10.33 -22.26
C LEU A 116 1.16 11.24 -21.10
N ASP A 117 -0.14 11.35 -20.81
CA ASP A 117 -0.63 12.24 -19.76
C ASP A 117 -0.20 11.83 -18.34
N SER A 118 -0.17 10.52 -18.04
CA SER A 118 0.23 10.05 -16.70
C SER A 118 1.75 10.06 -16.49
N VAL A 119 2.52 9.83 -17.56
CA VAL A 119 3.99 9.91 -17.55
C VAL A 119 4.39 11.37 -17.42
N PHE A 120 3.89 12.27 -18.27
CA PHE A 120 4.32 13.67 -18.28
C PHE A 120 3.67 14.56 -17.21
N GLY A 121 2.55 14.15 -16.61
CA GLY A 121 1.93 14.87 -15.50
C GLY A 121 2.66 14.77 -14.16
N GLN A 122 3.55 13.78 -13.99
CA GLN A 122 4.31 13.55 -12.75
C GLN A 122 5.77 14.03 -12.82
N PHE A 123 6.26 14.48 -13.98
CA PHE A 123 7.57 15.10 -14.08
C PHE A 123 7.47 16.59 -13.85
N CYS A 124 8.25 17.11 -12.90
CA CYS A 124 8.51 18.55 -12.84
C CYS A 124 9.09 19.01 -14.18
N ILE A 125 8.50 20.03 -14.79
CA ILE A 125 9.03 20.66 -16.01
C ILE A 125 10.46 21.13 -15.70
N GLY A 126 11.44 20.51 -16.36
CA GLY A 126 12.86 20.86 -16.19
C GLY A 126 13.83 19.68 -16.00
N LYS A 127 13.56 18.51 -16.56
CA LYS A 127 14.61 17.53 -16.87
C LYS A 127 14.49 17.07 -18.32
#